data_AF-A0A9Q3JM02-F1
#
_entry.id   AF-A0A9Q3JM02-F1
#
_cell.length_a   1.000
_cell.length_b   1.000
_cell.length_c   1.000
_cell.angle_alpha   90.00
_cell.angle_beta   90.00
_cell.angle_gamma   90.00
#
_symmetry.space_group_name_H-M   'P 1'
#
loop_
_entity.id
_entity.type
_entity.pdbx_description
1 polymer ?
#
loop_
_entity_poly.entity_id
_entity_poly.type
_entity_poly.pdbx_seq_one_letter_code
_entity_poly.pdbx_strand_id
1 'polypeptide(L)' 'MPDWKLPFKLYIDACGEGLDAALHQIQIINDKPVEGPTCFVSRQIKPTEERYGEGQMECLCLVWALEKLHYYLD' A
#
# COMPACT_ATOMS: atom_id res chain seq x y z
N MET A 1 14.17 -5.23 8.00
CA MET A 1 14.20 -3.75 7.80
C MET A 1 14.20 -3.49 6.31
N PRO A 2 13.58 -2.41 5.83
CA PRO A 2 13.57 -2.07 4.40
C PRO A 2 14.98 -1.75 3.89
N ASP A 3 15.27 -2.11 2.64
CA ASP A 3 16.51 -1.80 1.93
C ASP A 3 16.23 -0.77 0.83
N TRP A 4 16.71 0.46 1.00
CA TRP A 4 16.49 1.57 0.07
C TRP A 4 17.11 1.38 -1.32
N LYS A 5 17.95 0.36 -1.52
CA LYS A 5 18.54 0.04 -2.83
C LYS A 5 17.68 -0.88 -3.67
N LEU A 6 16.65 -1.48 -3.07
CA LEU A 6 15.77 -2.44 -3.73
C LEU A 6 14.40 -1.80 -3.98
N PRO A 7 13.74 -2.10 -5.11
CA PRO A 7 12.44 -1.53 -5.40
C PRO A 7 11.40 -1.99 -4.38
N PHE A 8 10.51 -1.07 -4.01
CA PHE A 8 9.32 -1.39 -3.24
C PHE A 8 8.17 -1.83 -4.16
N LYS A 9 7.28 -2.66 -3.62
CA LYS A 9 6.01 -3.03 -4.23
C LYS A 9 4.88 -2.53 -3.34
N LEU A 10 3.98 -1.75 -3.89
CA LEU A 10 2.80 -1.28 -3.19
C LEU A 10 1.60 -2.14 -3.58
N TYR A 11 1.02 -2.81 -2.59
CA TYR A 11 -0.27 -3.46 -2.69
C TYR A 11 -1.32 -2.57 -2.03
N ILE A 12 -2.48 -2.46 -2.66
CA ILE A 12 -3.63 -1.73 -2.14
C ILE A 12 -4.87 -2.63 -2.17
N ASP A 13 -5.80 -2.35 -1.26
CA ASP A 13 -7.14 -2.92 -1.24
C ASP A 13 -8.11 -1.85 -0.73
N ALA A 14 -9.34 -1.85 -1.23
CA ALA A 14 -10.34 -0.88 -0.82
C ALA A 14 -11.72 -1.52 -0.71
N CYS A 15 -12.46 -1.15 0.33
CA CYS A 15 -13.85 -1.55 0.49
C CYS A 15 -14.71 -0.38 0.99
N GLY A 16 -16.01 -0.62 1.10
CA GLY A 16 -16.97 0.37 1.63
C GLY A 16 -16.78 0.77 3.09
N GLU A 17 -15.75 0.27 3.78
CA GLU A 17 -15.44 0.61 5.17
C GLU A 17 -14.03 1.17 5.37
N GLY A 18 -13.07 0.71 4.56
CA GLY A 18 -11.65 0.99 4.76
C GLY A 18 -10.83 1.03 3.48
N LEU A 19 -9.70 1.71 3.58
CA LEU A 19 -8.61 1.69 2.61
C LEU A 19 -7.39 1.07 3.28
N ASP A 20 -6.75 0.13 2.61
CA ASP A 20 -5.61 -0.61 3.12
C ASP A 20 -4.47 -0.64 2.10
N ALA A 21 -3.24 -0.52 2.58
CA ALA A 21 -2.07 -0.67 1.76
C ALA A 21 -0.93 -1.41 2.48
N ALA A 22 -0.23 -2.25 1.73
CA ALA A 22 0.94 -2.98 2.19
C ALA A 22 2.13 -2.66 1.29
N LEU A 23 3.21 -2.16 1.89
CA LEU A 23 4.48 -1.95 1.23
C LEU A 23 5.31 -3.20 1.40
N HIS A 24 5.77 -3.78 0.30
CA HIS A 24 6.51 -5.02 0.23
C HIS A 24 7.86 -4.80 -0.44
N GLN A 25 8.78 -5.72 -0.18
CA GLN A 25 10.08 -5.74 -0.84
C GLN A 25 10.57 -7.18 -1.00
N ILE A 26 11.29 -7.44 -2.10
CA ILE A 26 12.01 -8.70 -2.29
C ILE A 26 13.38 -8.59 -1.62
N GLN A 27 13.70 -9.50 -0.71
CA GLN A 27 15.00 -9.60 -0.05
C GLN A 27 15.63 -10.97 -0.29
N ILE A 28 16.96 -11.06 -0.23
CA ILE A 28 17.67 -12.34 -0.30
C ILE A 28 17.81 -12.91 1.10
N ILE A 29 17.11 -14.01 1.37
CA ILE A 29 17.18 -14.74 2.65
C ILE A 29 17.58 -16.17 2.33
N ASN A 30 18.68 -16.65 2.93
CA ASN A 30 19.24 -17.98 2.67
C ASN A 30 19.45 -18.26 1.15
N ASP A 31 20.08 -17.30 0.46
CA ASP A 31 20.35 -17.35 -0.98
C ASP A 31 19.11 -17.45 -1.89
N LYS A 32 17.92 -17.11 -1.37
CA LYS A 32 16.66 -17.14 -2.12
C LYS A 32 15.94 -15.80 -2.08
N PRO A 33 15.31 -15.37 -3.17
CA PRO A 33 14.44 -14.21 -3.17
C PRO A 33 13.16 -14.52 -2.38
N VAL A 34 12.90 -13.72 -1.36
CA VAL A 34 11.70 -13.80 -0.52
C VAL A 34 11.05 -12.42 -0.53
N GLU A 35 9.79 -12.35 -0.94
CA GLU A 35 9.00 -11.14 -0.79
C GLU A 35 8.41 -11.08 0.63
N GLY A 36 8.51 -9.91 1.27
CA GLY A 36 7.93 -9.69 2.58
C GLY A 36 7.44 -8.26 2.77
N PRO A 37 6.50 -8.05 3.70
CA PRO A 37 6.02 -6.73 4.04
C PRO A 37 7.06 -5.93 4.82
N THR A 38 7.17 -4.65 4.49
CA THR A 38 7.98 -3.66 5.21
C THR A 38 7.11 -2.70 6.02
N CYS A 39 5.89 -2.41 5.56
CA CYS A 39 4.95 -1.50 6.22
C CYS A 39 3.50 -1.85 5.86
N PHE A 40 2.59 -1.66 6.81
CA PHE A 40 1.14 -1.68 6.58
C PHE A 40 0.56 -0.35 7.01
N VAL A 41 -0.32 0.22 6.19
CA VAL A 41 -1.08 1.42 6.52
C VAL A 41 -2.55 1.21 6.21
N SER A 42 -3.42 1.68 7.10
CA SER A 42 -4.86 1.55 6.95
C SER A 42 -5.57 2.80 7.44
N ARG A 43 -6.75 3.07 6.87
CA ARG A 43 -7.67 4.07 7.41
C ARG A 43 -9.11 3.73 7.10
N GLN A 44 -10.02 4.23 7.93
CA GLN A 44 -11.44 4.24 7.61
C GLN A 44 -11.75 5.25 6.49
N ILE A 45 -12.81 4.95 5.75
CA ILE A 45 -13.34 5.87 4.75
C ILE A 45 -14.08 7.01 5.42
N LYS A 46 -14.12 8.17 4.77
CA LYS A 46 -14.87 9.34 5.25
C LYS A 46 -16.30 9.26 4.76
N PRO A 47 -17.28 9.90 5.45
CA PRO A 47 -18.67 9.95 4.99
C PRO A 47 -18.84 10.52 3.57
N THR A 48 -17.90 11.36 3.13
CA THR A 48 -17.89 11.91 1.76
C THR A 48 -17.44 10.90 0.70
N GLU A 49 -16.71 9.87 1.10
CA GLU A 49 -16.13 8.83 0.24
C GLU A 49 -17.09 7.62 0.08
N GLU A 50 -18.10 7.47 0.95
CA GLU A 50 -19.11 6.38 0.92
C GLU A 50 -19.90 6.27 -0.40
N ARG A 51 -19.92 7.35 -1.20
CA ARG A 51 -20.67 7.40 -2.48
C ARG A 51 -19.88 6.86 -3.67
N TYR A 52 -18.61 6.54 -3.47
CA TYR A 52 -17.75 6.03 -4.53
C TYR A 52 -18.08 4.57 -4.86
N GLY A 53 -18.09 4.25 -6.15
CA GLY A 53 -18.16 2.86 -6.60
C GLY A 53 -16.83 2.14 -6.35
N GLU A 54 -16.82 0.80 -6.45
CA GLU A 54 -15.65 -0.06 -6.18
C GLU A 54 -14.38 0.42 -6.90
N GLY A 55 -14.45 0.66 -8.21
CA GLY A 55 -13.28 1.13 -8.97
C GLY A 55 -12.79 2.54 -8.57
N GLN A 56 -13.68 3.40 -8.07
CA GLN A 56 -13.30 4.71 -7.52
C GLN A 56 -12.64 4.57 -6.16
N MET A 57 -13.07 3.60 -5.35
CA MET A 57 -12.47 3.28 -4.06
C MET A 57 -11.04 2.74 -4.22
N GLU A 58 -10.80 1.87 -5.21
CA GLU A 58 -9.45 1.41 -5.56
C GLU A 58 -8.53 2.57 -5.95
N CYS A 59 -9.01 3.48 -6.80
CA CYS A 59 -8.25 4.67 -7.18
C CYS A 59 -7.98 5.60 -6.00
N LEU A 60 -8.97 5.80 -5.12
CA LEU A 60 -8.83 6.58 -3.90
C LEU A 60 -7.77 5.96 -2.97
N CYS A 61 -7.79 4.64 -2.81
CA CYS A 61 -6.79 3.91 -2.02
C CYS A 61 -5.39 4.10 -2.61
N LEU A 62 -5.23 3.95 -3.93
CA LEU A 62 -3.95 4.15 -4.60
C LEU A 62 -3.37 5.54 -4.35
N VAL A 63 -4.15 6.59 -4.64
CA VAL A 63 -3.69 7.98 -4.48
C VAL A 63 -3.33 8.25 -3.01
N TRP A 64 -4.20 7.85 -2.09
CA TRP A 64 -3.95 8.03 -0.66
C TRP A 64 -2.71 7.28 -0.18
N ALA A 65 -2.50 6.04 -0.63
CA ALA A 65 -1.35 5.22 -0.24
C ALA A 65 -0.04 5.80 -0.78
N LEU A 66 -0.03 6.29 -2.03
CA LEU A 66 1.11 7.00 -2.60
C LEU A 66 1.45 8.26 -1.79
N GLU A 67 0.45 9.08 -1.44
CA GLU A 67 0.66 10.27 -0.61
C GLU A 67 1.18 9.92 0.79
N LYS A 68 0.69 8.84 1.41
CA LYS A 68 1.10 8.43 2.76
C LYS A 68 2.47 7.78 2.81
N LEU A 69 2.83 7.02 1.78
CA LEU A 69 4.07 6.27 1.70
C LEU A 69 5.09 6.93 0.78
N HIS A 70 4.91 8.21 0.42
CA HIS A 70 5.77 8.93 -0.51
C HIS A 70 7.26 8.83 -0.12
N TYR A 71 7.58 8.90 1.18
CA TYR A 71 8.95 8.75 1.68
C TYR A 71 9.62 7.42 1.30
N TYR A 72 8.83 6.37 1.05
CA TYR A 72 9.31 5.06 0.59
C TYR A 72 9.30 4.88 -0.92
N LEU A 73 8.53 5.71 -1.65
CA LEU A 73 8.21 5.51 -3.07
C LEU A 73 8.79 6.60 -3.99
N ASP A 74 9.36 7.67 -3.42
CA ASP A 74 10.07 8.75 -4.11
C ASP A 74 11.55 8.41 -4.42
#